data_AF-A0A963Y4E4-F1
#
_entry.id   AF-A0A963Y4E4-F1
#
_cell.length_a   1.000
_cell.length_b   1.000
_cell.length_c   1.000
_cell.angle_alpha   90.00
_cell.angle_beta   90.00
_cell.angle_gamma   90.00
#
_symmetry.space_group_name_H-M   'P 1'
#
loop_
_entity.id
_entity.type
_entity.pdbx_description
1 polymer ?
#
loop_
_entity_poly.entity_id
_entity_poly.type
_entity_poly.pdbx_seq_one_letter_code
_entity_poly.pdbx_strand_id
1 'polypeptide(L)'
;MNMTTRPNSTNIPENWDRSGLPGWTYHSEALFELEKSEIFLKHWQIAGHVNDIPAPGDWLTFDILDERGLIMRGKDGVVRAFHNLCRHRGARLADGEAGHCKNAMVCPFHGWVYNLDGTLRGPSRPETFGQMDRSEFGLKPIDLEIWHGFIFIRFLPSDQPSVRDMLGDYDADFTGYRSDELLPASRRAGWGTVLPVNWKSVRDVDNEGYHVAMAHPSLQDLYGRSYRDIVHPSGLVSSHAVFGDQPG
;
A
#
# COMPACT_ATOMS: atom_id res chain seq x y z
N MET A 1 11.57 33.15 -23.36
CA MET A 1 11.37 31.76 -23.83
C MET A 1 9.89 31.62 -24.10
N ASN A 2 9.51 31.32 -25.34
CA ASN A 2 8.13 31.36 -25.82
C ASN A 2 7.23 30.35 -25.09
N MET A 3 6.32 30.87 -24.27
CA MET A 3 5.09 30.18 -23.88
C MET A 3 4.10 30.29 -25.04
N THR A 4 4.05 29.32 -25.95
CA THR A 4 2.95 29.17 -26.92
C THR A 4 3.10 27.88 -27.72
N THR A 5 2.53 26.80 -27.20
CA THR A 5 1.76 25.80 -27.97
C THR A 5 1.01 24.91 -26.98
N ARG A 6 -0.31 25.04 -26.93
CA ARG A 6 -1.18 24.05 -26.29
C ARG A 6 -0.98 22.71 -27.03
N PRO A 7 -0.74 21.57 -26.36
CA PRO A 7 -1.14 20.31 -26.96
C PRO A 7 -2.67 20.29 -26.95
N ASN A 8 -3.25 20.93 -27.96
CA ASN A 8 -4.66 20.83 -28.31
C ASN A 8 -4.86 19.44 -28.93
N SER A 9 -5.93 18.76 -28.52
CA SER A 9 -6.34 17.40 -28.89
C SER A 9 -5.47 16.29 -28.27
N THR A 10 -5.86 15.85 -27.08
CA THR A 10 -5.97 14.40 -26.91
C THR A 10 -6.93 13.94 -28.00
N ASN A 11 -6.41 13.31 -29.07
CA ASN A 11 -7.24 12.69 -30.09
C ASN A 11 -8.05 11.60 -29.39
N ILE A 12 -9.30 11.91 -29.01
CA ILE A 12 -10.21 10.93 -28.41
C ILE A 12 -10.54 9.93 -29.53
N PRO A 13 -10.12 8.67 -29.43
CA PRO A 13 -10.43 7.69 -30.45
C PRO A 13 -11.95 7.54 -30.56
N GLU A 14 -12.50 7.63 -31.77
CA GLU A 14 -13.95 7.48 -32.00
C GLU A 14 -14.46 6.09 -31.58
N ASN A 15 -13.56 5.10 -31.57
CA ASN A 15 -13.82 3.69 -31.25
C ASN A 15 -13.42 3.29 -29.82
N TRP A 16 -13.20 4.25 -28.92
CA TRP A 16 -12.90 3.91 -27.53
C TRP A 16 -14.14 3.35 -26.83
N ASP A 17 -14.02 2.16 -26.26
CA ASP A 17 -15.04 1.61 -25.36
C ASP A 17 -15.18 2.52 -24.13
N ARG A 18 -16.38 3.08 -23.96
CA ARG A 18 -16.74 3.96 -22.84
C ARG A 18 -17.63 3.25 -21.82
N SER A 19 -17.74 1.93 -21.90
CA SER A 19 -18.48 1.16 -20.92
C SER A 19 -17.67 1.07 -19.62
N GLY A 20 -18.34 1.37 -18.51
CA GLY A 20 -17.82 1.02 -17.18
C GLY A 20 -17.98 -0.48 -16.92
N LEU A 21 -17.56 -0.92 -15.75
CA LEU A 21 -17.81 -2.29 -15.33
C LEU A 21 -19.32 -2.58 -15.30
N PRO A 22 -19.76 -3.78 -15.72
CA PRO A 22 -21.16 -4.17 -15.59
C PRO A 22 -21.64 -4.05 -14.14
N GLY A 23 -22.84 -3.51 -13.90
CA GLY A 23 -23.30 -3.20 -12.54
C GLY A 23 -23.30 -4.38 -11.54
N TRP A 24 -23.38 -5.62 -12.02
CA TRP A 24 -23.32 -6.81 -11.15
C TRP A 24 -21.95 -7.00 -10.48
N THR A 25 -20.86 -6.44 -11.03
CA THR A 25 -19.50 -6.59 -10.48
C THR A 25 -19.33 -5.91 -9.12
N TYR A 26 -20.18 -4.91 -8.81
CA TYR A 26 -20.15 -4.20 -7.53
C TYR A 26 -20.89 -4.97 -6.42
N HIS A 27 -21.68 -5.99 -6.76
CA HIS A 27 -22.55 -6.71 -5.81
C HIS A 27 -22.37 -8.24 -5.82
N SER A 28 -21.48 -8.77 -6.67
CA SER A 28 -21.24 -10.21 -6.79
C SER A 28 -20.23 -10.69 -5.74
N GLU A 29 -20.70 -11.50 -4.79
CA GLU A 29 -19.87 -12.15 -3.77
C GLU A 29 -18.84 -13.10 -4.40
N ALA A 30 -19.25 -13.88 -5.41
CA ALA A 30 -18.34 -14.79 -6.11
C ALA A 30 -17.20 -14.05 -6.83
N LEU A 31 -17.48 -12.86 -7.38
CA LEU A 31 -16.43 -12.03 -7.97
C LEU A 31 -15.52 -11.48 -6.88
N PHE A 32 -16.08 -11.02 -5.75
CA PHE A 32 -15.28 -10.50 -4.65
C PHE A 32 -14.29 -11.55 -4.12
N GLU A 33 -14.71 -12.81 -3.93
CA GLU A 33 -13.80 -13.89 -3.52
C GLU A 33 -12.64 -14.10 -4.52
N LEU A 34 -12.90 -13.93 -5.82
CA LEU A 34 -11.84 -13.95 -6.83
C LEU A 34 -10.93 -12.73 -6.73
N GLU A 35 -11.49 -11.52 -6.54
CA GLU A 35 -10.73 -10.29 -6.37
C GLU A 35 -9.78 -10.38 -5.17
N LYS A 36 -10.18 -11.05 -4.08
CA LYS A 36 -9.29 -11.32 -2.94
C LYS A 36 -8.00 -12.00 -3.37
N SER A 37 -8.09 -13.16 -4.01
CA SER A 37 -6.91 -13.97 -4.36
C SER A 37 -6.17 -13.48 -5.59
N GLU A 38 -6.85 -12.87 -6.56
CA GLU A 38 -6.26 -12.48 -7.83
C GLU A 38 -5.80 -11.02 -7.88
N ILE A 39 -6.42 -10.15 -7.07
CA ILE A 39 -6.05 -8.74 -7.00
C ILE A 39 -5.36 -8.46 -5.68
N PHE A 40 -6.10 -8.39 -4.57
CA PHE A 40 -5.58 -7.84 -3.31
C PHE A 40 -4.35 -8.56 -2.78
N LEU A 41 -4.37 -9.90 -2.75
CA LEU A 41 -3.29 -10.67 -2.15
C LEU A 41 -2.07 -10.83 -3.08
N LYS A 42 -2.26 -10.70 -4.40
CA LYS A 42 -1.20 -10.79 -5.43
C LYS A 42 -0.68 -9.44 -5.91
N HIS A 43 -1.23 -8.33 -5.43
CA HIS A 43 -0.81 -7.00 -5.83
C HIS A 43 -0.20 -6.24 -4.66
N TRP A 44 0.74 -5.34 -4.97
CA TRP A 44 1.39 -4.48 -3.97
C TRP A 44 0.37 -3.60 -3.22
N GLN A 45 0.41 -3.66 -1.89
CA GLN A 45 -0.39 -2.86 -0.97
C GLN A 45 0.51 -1.89 -0.21
N ILE A 46 0.11 -0.63 -0.07
CA ILE A 46 0.83 0.34 0.77
C ILE A 46 0.51 0.03 2.23
N ALA A 47 1.51 -0.44 2.98
CA ALA A 47 1.37 -0.79 4.39
C ALA A 47 1.69 0.35 5.35
N GLY A 48 2.42 1.37 4.88
CA GLY A 48 2.81 2.53 5.69
C GLY A 48 4.01 3.24 5.10
N HIS A 49 4.73 3.97 5.93
CA HIS A 49 5.95 4.70 5.59
C HIS A 49 7.10 4.30 6.52
N VAL A 50 8.35 4.41 6.06
CA VAL A 50 9.55 4.09 6.87
C VAL A 50 9.63 4.91 8.16
N ASN A 51 8.99 6.07 8.18
CA ASN A 51 8.90 6.97 9.35
C ASN A 51 7.85 6.53 10.38
N ASP A 52 7.00 5.56 10.06
CA ASP A 52 6.10 4.92 11.03
C ASP A 52 6.86 3.94 11.94
N ILE A 53 8.01 3.45 11.49
CA ILE A 53 8.90 2.54 12.22
C ILE A 53 10.35 3.05 12.19
N PRO A 54 10.66 4.22 12.77
CA PRO A 54 11.95 4.88 12.59
C PRO A 54 13.10 4.17 13.31
N ALA A 55 12.85 3.49 14.43
CA ALA A 55 13.87 2.88 15.26
C ALA A 55 13.88 1.34 15.14
N PRO A 56 15.03 0.69 15.36
CA PRO A 56 15.09 -0.76 15.49
C PRO A 56 14.14 -1.29 16.57
N GLY A 57 13.37 -2.31 16.24
CA GLY A 57 12.35 -2.89 17.10
C GLY A 57 10.97 -2.26 16.94
N ASP A 58 10.85 -1.11 16.26
CA ASP A 58 9.55 -0.58 15.88
C ASP A 58 8.90 -1.51 14.85
N TRP A 59 7.59 -1.67 14.99
CA TRP A 59 6.77 -2.45 14.09
C TRP A 59 5.41 -1.79 13.86
N LEU A 60 4.82 -2.12 12.72
CA LEU A 60 3.42 -1.83 12.38
C LEU A 60 2.75 -3.09 11.85
N THR A 61 1.44 -3.18 11.99
CA THR A 61 0.64 -4.27 11.42
C THR A 61 -0.17 -3.78 10.24
N PHE A 62 -0.38 -4.65 9.26
CA PHE A 62 -1.25 -4.38 8.12
C PHE A 62 -2.20 -5.56 7.93
N ASP A 63 -3.49 -5.36 8.19
CA ASP A 63 -4.51 -6.36 7.96
C ASP A 63 -5.31 -6.01 6.71
N ILE A 64 -5.47 -6.98 5.81
CA ILE A 64 -6.33 -6.86 4.64
C ILE A 64 -7.05 -8.18 4.41
N LEU A 65 -8.38 -8.14 4.25
CA LEU A 65 -9.20 -9.33 4.10
C LEU A 65 -8.95 -10.32 5.26
N ASP A 66 -8.54 -11.55 4.95
CA ASP A 66 -8.23 -12.60 5.91
C ASP A 66 -6.73 -12.72 6.23
N GLU A 67 -5.90 -11.83 5.67
CA GLU A 67 -4.46 -11.84 5.81
C GLU A 67 -3.95 -10.77 6.79
N ARG A 68 -2.84 -11.07 7.45
CA ARG A 68 -2.28 -10.26 8.54
C ARG A 68 -0.77 -10.10 8.38
N GLY A 69 -0.33 -8.88 8.14
CA GLY A 69 1.07 -8.50 7.97
C GLY A 69 1.66 -7.93 9.24
N LEU A 70 2.94 -8.23 9.48
CA LEU A 70 3.79 -7.64 10.51
C LEU A 70 5.03 -7.07 9.80
N ILE A 71 5.18 -5.77 9.86
CA ILE A 71 6.31 -5.04 9.28
C ILE A 71 7.15 -4.52 10.44
N MET A 72 8.46 -4.79 10.42
CA MET A 72 9.36 -4.42 11.51
C MET A 72 10.74 -4.01 11.05
N ARG A 73 11.35 -3.10 11.81
CA ARG A 73 12.76 -2.74 11.62
C ARG A 73 13.66 -3.61 12.51
N GLY A 74 14.58 -4.33 11.87
CA GLY A 74 15.59 -5.12 12.57
C GLY A 74 16.63 -4.28 13.29
N LYS A 75 17.44 -4.92 14.15
CA LYS A 75 18.60 -4.28 14.82
C LYS A 75 19.67 -3.78 13.85
N ASP A 76 19.69 -4.37 12.66
CA ASP A 76 20.53 -4.00 11.52
C ASP A 76 19.97 -2.82 10.72
N GLY A 77 18.84 -2.24 11.13
CA GLY A 77 18.19 -1.13 10.45
C GLY A 77 17.33 -1.55 9.25
N VAL A 78 17.36 -2.82 8.85
CA VAL A 78 16.63 -3.35 7.69
C VAL A 78 15.16 -3.59 8.04
N VAL A 79 14.26 -3.07 7.22
CA VAL A 79 12.82 -3.31 7.33
C VAL A 79 12.46 -4.65 6.68
N ARG A 80 11.60 -5.43 7.34
CA ARG A 80 11.14 -6.74 6.87
C ARG A 80 9.65 -6.89 7.11
N ALA A 81 8.99 -7.67 6.26
CA ALA A 81 7.58 -8.04 6.43
C ALA A 81 7.42 -9.55 6.62
N PHE A 82 6.48 -9.93 7.49
CA PHE A 82 6.14 -11.31 7.78
C PHE A 82 4.64 -11.47 7.94
N HIS A 83 4.12 -12.68 7.77
CA HIS A 83 2.80 -13.00 8.28
C HIS A 83 2.80 -12.83 9.81
N ASN A 84 1.83 -12.08 10.35
CA ASN A 84 1.64 -11.83 11.78
C ASN A 84 1.02 -13.04 12.49
N LEU A 85 1.64 -14.21 12.29
CA LEU A 85 1.18 -15.50 12.76
C LEU A 85 2.34 -16.28 13.38
N CYS A 86 2.19 -16.65 14.64
CA CYS A 86 3.13 -17.51 15.34
C CYS A 86 3.19 -18.89 14.67
N ARG A 87 4.40 -19.37 14.38
CA ARG A 87 4.66 -20.67 13.76
C ARG A 87 4.30 -21.87 14.63
N HIS A 88 4.00 -21.68 15.92
CA HIS A 88 3.54 -22.78 16.79
C HIS A 88 2.09 -23.19 16.49
N ARG A 89 1.13 -22.28 16.70
CA ARG A 89 -0.32 -22.55 16.58
C ARG A 89 -1.10 -21.36 16.01
N GLY A 90 -0.46 -20.52 15.21
CA GLY A 90 -1.13 -19.46 14.45
C GLY A 90 -1.61 -18.25 15.27
N ALA A 91 -1.24 -18.14 16.55
CA ALA A 91 -1.58 -16.97 17.34
C ALA A 91 -1.01 -15.68 16.72
N ARG A 92 -1.79 -14.59 16.74
CA ARG A 92 -1.31 -13.25 16.38
C ARG A 92 -0.15 -12.84 17.29
N LEU A 93 0.93 -12.32 16.72
CA LEU A 93 2.15 -11.96 17.47
C LEU A 93 2.11 -10.52 17.97
N ALA A 94 1.83 -9.60 17.06
CA ALA A 94 1.66 -8.18 17.34
C ALA A 94 0.17 -7.85 17.34
N ASP A 95 -0.32 -7.27 18.43
CA ASP A 95 -1.70 -6.81 18.55
C ASP A 95 -1.74 -5.28 18.62
N GLY A 96 -2.72 -4.68 17.94
CA GLY A 96 -2.77 -3.24 17.65
C GLY A 96 -2.02 -2.84 16.38
N GLU A 97 -2.13 -1.57 16.00
CA GLU A 97 -1.66 -1.05 14.70
C GLU A 97 -0.14 -0.85 14.62
N ALA A 98 0.50 -0.51 15.74
CA ALA A 98 1.93 -0.26 15.82
C ALA A 98 2.45 -0.44 17.25
N GLY A 99 3.76 -0.63 17.37
CA GLY A 99 4.42 -0.73 18.67
C GLY A 99 5.94 -0.88 18.56
N HIS A 100 6.55 -1.23 19.69
CA HIS A 100 8.00 -1.36 19.81
C HIS A 100 8.37 -2.60 20.63
N CYS A 101 9.37 -3.35 20.15
CA CYS A 101 9.97 -4.46 20.85
C CYS A 101 11.48 -4.25 21.01
N LYS A 102 11.93 -4.10 22.27
CA LYS A 102 13.33 -3.80 22.59
C LYS A 102 14.34 -4.82 22.02
N ASN A 103 13.99 -6.10 22.00
CA ASN A 103 14.95 -7.18 21.69
C ASN A 103 14.40 -8.36 20.88
N ALA A 104 13.10 -8.64 20.99
CA ALA A 104 12.45 -9.80 20.38
C ALA A 104 10.93 -9.65 20.48
N MET A 105 10.21 -10.32 19.58
CA MET A 105 8.77 -10.55 19.67
C MET A 105 8.49 -11.78 20.51
N VAL A 106 7.54 -11.70 21.43
CA VAL A 106 7.12 -12.84 22.26
C VAL A 106 5.67 -13.15 21.93
N CYS A 107 5.41 -14.36 21.45
CA CYS A 107 4.04 -14.82 21.19
C CYS A 107 3.23 -14.79 22.50
N PRO A 108 2.07 -14.10 22.53
CA PRO A 108 1.28 -13.96 23.75
C PRO A 108 0.66 -15.28 24.23
N PHE A 109 0.56 -16.29 23.36
CA PHE A 109 -0.11 -17.53 23.71
C PHE A 109 0.79 -18.52 24.47
N HIS A 110 1.93 -18.90 23.88
CA HIS A 110 2.84 -19.92 24.43
C HIS A 110 4.28 -19.44 24.55
N GLY A 111 4.53 -18.13 24.43
CA GLY A 111 5.84 -17.52 24.67
C GLY A 111 6.96 -17.95 23.72
N TRP A 112 6.63 -18.40 22.51
CA TRP A 112 7.64 -18.52 21.44
C TRP A 112 8.23 -17.16 21.13
N VAL A 113 9.57 -17.10 21.12
CA VAL A 113 10.31 -15.85 20.98
C VAL A 113 10.95 -15.78 19.60
N TYR A 114 10.72 -14.70 18.88
CA TYR A 114 11.30 -14.43 17.56
C TYR A 114 12.23 -13.23 17.64
N ASN A 115 13.37 -13.28 16.96
CA ASN A 115 14.22 -12.12 16.80
C ASN A 115 13.56 -11.11 15.85
N LEU A 116 14.10 -9.89 15.81
CA LEU A 116 13.61 -8.81 14.94
C LEU A 116 13.94 -9.03 13.45
N ASP A 117 14.66 -10.10 13.11
CA ASP A 117 14.86 -10.58 11.74
C ASP A 117 13.87 -11.70 11.36
N GLY A 118 12.92 -12.03 12.24
CA GLY A 118 11.92 -13.09 12.06
C GLY A 118 12.39 -14.49 12.44
N THR A 119 13.69 -14.72 12.69
CA THR A 119 14.18 -16.06 13.08
C THR A 119 13.65 -16.47 14.44
N LEU A 120 13.37 -17.77 14.63
CA LEU A 120 13.01 -18.29 15.94
C LEU A 120 14.23 -18.13 16.87
N ARG A 121 14.04 -17.44 18.00
CA ARG A 121 15.01 -17.45 19.10
C ARG A 121 14.84 -18.70 19.96
N GLY A 122 13.60 -19.10 20.23
CA GLY A 122 13.28 -20.37 20.87
C GLY A 122 11.86 -20.43 21.44
N PRO A 123 11.34 -21.64 21.71
CA PRO A 123 10.12 -21.83 22.48
C PRO A 123 10.37 -21.53 23.97
N SER A 124 9.32 -21.36 24.79
CA SER A 124 9.48 -21.10 26.23
C SER A 124 10.05 -22.29 27.03
N ARG A 125 9.92 -23.51 26.51
CA ARG A 125 10.42 -24.76 27.09
C ARG A 125 11.22 -25.54 26.04
N PRO A 126 12.42 -25.09 25.66
CA PRO A 126 13.19 -25.71 24.58
C PRO A 126 13.48 -27.19 24.80
N GLU A 127 13.59 -27.65 26.05
CA GLU A 127 13.80 -29.04 26.42
C GLU A 127 12.65 -29.98 26.03
N THR A 128 11.44 -29.45 25.81
CA THR A 128 10.29 -30.25 25.32
C THR A 128 10.28 -30.38 23.80
N PHE A 129 11.22 -29.72 23.12
CA PHE A 129 11.43 -29.80 21.68
C PHE A 129 12.78 -30.45 21.40
N GLY A 130 12.91 -31.12 20.26
CA GLY A 130 14.21 -31.56 19.75
C GLY A 130 15.06 -30.37 19.26
N GLN A 131 16.11 -30.66 18.50
CA GLN A 131 16.83 -29.61 17.79
C GLN A 131 15.88 -28.91 16.80
N MET A 132 15.77 -27.59 16.90
CA MET A 132 14.94 -26.77 16.01
C MET A 132 15.82 -25.87 15.16
N ASP A 133 15.63 -25.92 13.85
CA ASP A 133 16.27 -24.94 12.96
C ASP A 133 15.60 -23.57 13.11
N ARG A 134 16.41 -22.55 13.41
CA ARG A 134 15.90 -21.21 13.72
C ARG A 134 15.28 -20.52 12.50
N SER A 135 15.73 -20.85 11.30
CA SER A 135 15.24 -20.28 10.04
C SER A 135 13.96 -20.99 9.59
N GLU A 136 13.91 -22.32 9.67
CA GLU A 136 12.75 -23.12 9.26
C GLU A 136 11.50 -22.83 10.11
N PHE A 137 11.71 -22.64 11.42
CA PHE A 137 10.68 -22.29 12.38
C PHE A 137 10.52 -20.79 12.61
N GLY A 138 11.23 -19.95 11.85
CA GLY A 138 11.07 -18.49 11.85
C GLY A 138 9.76 -18.04 11.21
N LEU A 139 9.43 -16.75 11.36
CA LEU A 139 8.24 -16.16 10.76
C LEU A 139 8.28 -16.30 9.22
N LYS A 140 7.11 -16.50 8.61
CA LYS A 140 7.02 -16.61 7.14
C LYS A 140 7.13 -15.20 6.54
N PRO A 141 8.12 -14.93 5.67
CA PRO A 141 8.27 -13.63 5.05
C PRO A 141 7.11 -13.34 4.09
N ILE A 142 6.84 -12.06 3.91
CA ILE A 142 5.93 -11.47 2.90
C ILE A 142 6.80 -10.61 1.99
N ASP A 143 6.48 -10.56 0.70
CA ASP A 143 7.19 -9.68 -0.24
C ASP A 143 7.10 -8.23 0.26
N LEU A 144 8.23 -7.51 0.22
CA LEU A 144 8.31 -6.12 0.65
C LEU A 144 9.20 -5.34 -0.31
N GLU A 145 8.77 -4.12 -0.63
CA GLU A 145 9.55 -3.12 -1.33
C GLU A 145 9.38 -1.76 -0.66
N ILE A 146 10.46 -0.99 -0.58
CA ILE A 146 10.40 0.41 -0.15
C ILE A 146 10.66 1.29 -1.37
N TRP A 147 9.72 2.17 -1.68
CA TRP A 147 9.83 3.13 -2.77
C TRP A 147 9.50 4.52 -2.26
N HIS A 148 10.48 5.44 -2.33
CA HIS A 148 10.39 6.81 -1.78
C HIS A 148 9.83 6.88 -0.36
N GLY A 149 10.28 5.96 0.50
CA GLY A 149 9.89 5.84 1.90
C GLY A 149 8.56 5.13 2.16
N PHE A 150 7.69 4.96 1.16
CA PHE A 150 6.49 4.13 1.29
C PHE A 150 6.86 2.65 1.33
N ILE A 151 6.27 1.93 2.27
CA ILE A 151 6.44 0.49 2.46
C ILE A 151 5.31 -0.21 1.72
N PHE A 152 5.67 -0.96 0.69
CA PHE A 152 4.75 -1.82 -0.05
C PHE A 152 4.94 -3.27 0.39
N ILE A 153 3.84 -4.01 0.53
CA ILE A 153 3.86 -5.44 0.80
C ILE A 153 2.97 -6.20 -0.16
N ARG A 154 3.24 -7.49 -0.36
CA ARG A 154 2.40 -8.38 -1.14
C ARG A 154 2.39 -9.78 -0.51
N PHE A 155 1.20 -10.29 -0.20
CA PHE A 155 1.02 -11.54 0.55
C PHE A 155 1.31 -12.80 -0.25
N LEU A 156 0.96 -12.81 -1.53
CA LEU A 156 1.12 -13.95 -2.42
C LEU A 156 2.05 -13.62 -3.59
N PRO A 157 2.88 -14.57 -4.04
CA PRO A 157 3.68 -14.40 -5.24
C PRO A 157 2.83 -14.02 -6.45
N SER A 158 3.41 -13.18 -7.30
CA SER A 158 2.74 -12.61 -8.47
C SER A 158 3.75 -12.25 -9.54
N ASP A 159 3.28 -12.12 -10.78
CA ASP A 159 4.03 -11.63 -11.93
C ASP A 159 4.08 -10.09 -12.02
N GLN A 160 3.43 -9.38 -11.08
CA GLN A 160 3.56 -7.92 -10.99
C GLN A 160 5.03 -7.51 -10.88
N PRO A 161 5.46 -6.50 -11.68
CA PRO A 161 6.79 -5.91 -11.57
C PRO A 161 7.08 -5.33 -10.18
N SER A 162 8.34 -4.92 -9.97
CA SER A 162 8.70 -4.14 -8.78
C SER A 162 7.89 -2.84 -8.74
N VAL A 163 7.67 -2.29 -7.54
CA VAL A 163 7.01 -0.99 -7.37
C VAL A 163 7.77 0.09 -8.11
N ARG A 164 9.11 0.06 -8.06
CA ARG A 164 9.98 0.95 -8.83
C ARG A 164 9.68 0.91 -10.33
N ASP A 165 9.50 -0.27 -10.90
CA ASP A 165 9.23 -0.39 -12.34
C ASP A 165 7.81 0.07 -12.68
N MET A 166 6.82 -0.29 -11.85
CA MET A 166 5.43 0.12 -12.06
C MET A 166 5.21 1.62 -11.93
N LEU A 167 5.92 2.29 -11.01
CA LEU A 167 5.77 3.72 -10.71
C LEU A 167 6.92 4.57 -11.26
N GLY A 168 7.75 4.01 -12.15
CA GLY A 168 8.96 4.64 -12.65
C GLY A 168 8.74 5.99 -13.32
N ASP A 169 7.60 6.17 -13.99
CA ASP A 169 7.21 7.43 -14.65
C ASP A 169 7.08 8.60 -13.64
N TYR A 170 6.87 8.31 -12.35
CA TYR A 170 6.70 9.30 -11.28
C TYR A 170 7.89 9.39 -10.32
N ASP A 171 9.00 8.68 -10.59
CA ASP A 171 10.17 8.67 -9.70
C ASP A 171 10.73 10.08 -9.45
N ALA A 172 10.76 10.92 -10.49
CA ALA A 172 11.22 12.30 -10.39
C ALA A 172 10.30 13.17 -9.52
N ASP A 173 8.98 12.95 -9.57
CA ASP A 173 8.02 13.72 -8.78
C ASP A 173 8.20 13.42 -7.28
N PHE A 174 8.23 12.13 -6.90
CA PHE A 174 8.43 11.72 -5.50
C PHE A 174 9.81 12.13 -4.97
N THR A 175 10.85 12.07 -5.80
CA THR A 175 12.17 12.62 -5.47
C THR A 175 12.11 14.12 -5.22
N GLY A 176 11.42 14.87 -6.09
CA GLY A 176 11.25 16.31 -5.96
C GLY A 176 10.53 16.74 -4.68
N TYR A 177 9.57 15.93 -4.23
CA TYR A 177 8.87 16.14 -2.95
C TYR A 177 9.61 15.59 -1.73
N ARG A 178 10.76 14.92 -1.92
CA ARG A 178 11.53 14.25 -0.85
C ARG A 178 10.60 13.36 0.00
N SER A 179 9.81 12.54 -0.70
CA SER A 179 8.73 11.78 -0.07
C SER A 179 9.21 10.88 1.09
N ASP A 180 10.44 10.39 1.03
CA ASP A 180 11.08 9.58 2.07
C ASP A 180 11.36 10.36 3.37
N GLU A 181 11.43 11.69 3.28
CA GLU A 181 11.61 12.58 4.42
C GLU A 181 10.29 13.12 4.98
N LEU A 182 9.15 12.76 4.40
CA LEU A 182 7.85 13.20 4.87
C LEU A 182 7.55 12.61 6.25
N LEU A 183 7.22 13.50 7.18
CA LEU A 183 6.77 13.12 8.51
C LEU A 183 5.25 13.26 8.58
N PRO A 184 4.54 12.28 9.16
CA PRO A 184 3.11 12.42 9.37
C PRO A 184 2.84 13.59 10.30
N ALA A 185 1.92 14.47 9.90
CA ALA A 185 1.54 15.64 10.71
C ALA A 185 0.90 15.27 12.06
N SER A 186 0.36 14.05 12.17
CA SER A 186 -0.17 13.46 13.39
C SER A 186 0.42 12.06 13.60
N ARG A 187 0.86 11.77 14.83
CA ARG A 187 1.26 10.42 15.25
C ARG A 187 0.08 9.49 15.57
N ARG A 188 -1.16 10.00 15.55
CA ARG A 188 -2.37 9.20 15.77
C ARG A 188 -2.93 8.74 14.43
N ALA A 189 -3.39 7.48 14.45
CA ALA A 189 -4.04 6.71 13.39
C ALA A 189 -4.76 7.58 12.35
N GLY A 190 -4.55 7.23 11.08
CA GLY A 190 -5.09 7.91 9.93
C GLY A 190 -6.58 8.23 10.07
N TRP A 191 -7.00 9.33 9.46
CA TRP A 191 -8.41 9.60 9.31
C TRP A 191 -9.00 8.59 8.33
N GLY A 192 -10.03 7.86 8.75
CA GLY A 192 -10.69 6.85 7.94
C GLY A 192 -12.16 6.76 8.27
N THR A 193 -12.94 6.26 7.33
CA THR A 193 -14.37 5.99 7.49
C THR A 193 -14.72 4.69 6.79
N VAL A 194 -15.71 3.97 7.33
CA VAL A 194 -16.25 2.77 6.69
C VAL A 194 -17.45 3.18 5.86
N LEU A 195 -17.34 3.00 4.54
CA LEU A 195 -18.43 3.28 3.60
C LEU A 195 -19.10 1.96 3.18
N PRO A 196 -20.44 1.88 3.17
CA PRO A 196 -21.18 0.69 2.75
C PRO A 196 -21.26 0.60 1.21
N VAL A 197 -20.10 0.64 0.54
CA VAL A 197 -19.97 0.59 -0.93
C VAL A 197 -18.90 -0.43 -1.32
N ASN A 198 -18.92 -0.88 -2.58
CA ASN A 198 -17.85 -1.72 -3.11
C ASN A 198 -16.56 -0.88 -3.26
N TRP A 199 -15.40 -1.50 -3.01
CA TRP A 199 -14.09 -0.83 -3.14
C TRP A 199 -13.88 -0.22 -4.53
N LYS A 200 -14.39 -0.88 -5.58
CA LYS A 200 -14.30 -0.40 -6.96
C LYS A 200 -15.01 0.93 -7.14
N SER A 201 -16.13 1.18 -6.46
CA SER A 201 -16.85 2.45 -6.55
C SER A 201 -16.02 3.64 -6.07
N VAL A 202 -15.15 3.44 -5.08
CA VAL A 202 -14.21 4.49 -4.63
C VAL A 202 -13.09 4.67 -5.66
N ARG A 203 -12.55 3.56 -6.18
CA ARG A 203 -11.46 3.59 -7.17
C ARG A 203 -11.89 4.16 -8.52
N ASP A 204 -13.11 3.90 -8.97
CA ASP A 204 -13.63 4.43 -10.23
C ASP A 204 -13.75 5.96 -10.18
N VAL A 205 -14.10 6.53 -9.02
CA VAL A 205 -14.16 7.99 -8.82
C VAL A 205 -12.77 8.61 -8.69
N ASP A 206 -11.85 7.95 -7.99
CA ASP A 206 -10.48 8.46 -7.82
C ASP A 206 -9.62 8.36 -9.10
N ASN A 207 -10.03 7.54 -10.07
CA ASN A 207 -9.32 7.35 -11.35
C ASN A 207 -9.77 8.32 -12.45
N GLU A 208 -10.58 9.32 -12.13
CA GLU A 208 -11.06 10.32 -13.10
C GLU A 208 -11.24 11.71 -12.49
N GLY A 209 -11.01 12.73 -13.32
CA GLY A 209 -11.19 14.15 -13.03
C GLY A 209 -12.48 14.73 -13.61
N TYR A 210 -13.27 13.94 -14.33
CA TYR A 210 -14.50 14.38 -14.98
C TYR A 210 -15.55 14.88 -13.97
N HIS A 211 -15.66 14.25 -12.79
CA HIS A 211 -16.58 14.70 -11.75
C HIS A 211 -16.20 16.03 -11.10
N VAL A 212 -14.93 16.46 -11.20
CA VAL A 212 -14.38 17.59 -10.44
C VAL A 212 -15.18 18.88 -10.66
N ALA A 213 -15.52 19.20 -11.90
CA ALA A 213 -16.24 20.43 -12.23
C ALA A 213 -17.61 20.53 -11.55
N MET A 214 -18.27 19.40 -11.28
CA MET A 214 -19.60 19.35 -10.68
C MET A 214 -19.56 19.10 -9.18
N ALA A 215 -18.74 18.16 -8.72
CA ALA A 215 -18.72 17.71 -7.33
C ALA A 215 -17.80 18.54 -6.43
N HIS A 216 -16.79 19.22 -7.00
CA HIS A 216 -15.81 20.02 -6.25
C HIS A 216 -15.76 21.47 -6.75
N PRO A 217 -16.82 22.29 -6.58
CA PRO A 217 -16.88 23.65 -7.13
C PRO A 217 -15.69 24.53 -6.74
N SER A 218 -15.23 24.44 -5.48
CA SER A 218 -14.07 25.23 -5.03
C SER A 218 -12.74 24.77 -5.67
N LEU A 219 -12.60 23.50 -6.01
CA LEU A 219 -11.43 22.99 -6.74
C LEU A 219 -11.48 23.45 -8.20
N GLN A 220 -12.67 23.43 -8.80
CA GLN A 220 -12.95 23.94 -10.13
C GLN A 220 -12.66 25.46 -10.23
N ASP A 221 -13.00 26.24 -9.20
CA ASP A 221 -12.69 27.67 -9.13
C ASP A 221 -11.18 27.93 -9.03
N LEU A 222 -10.44 27.06 -8.34
CA LEU A 222 -9.00 27.22 -8.10
C LEU A 222 -8.17 27.01 -9.37
N TYR A 223 -8.54 26.00 -10.17
CA TYR A 223 -7.78 25.53 -11.32
C TYR A 223 -8.43 25.88 -12.67
N GLY A 224 -9.62 26.46 -12.64
CA GLY A 224 -10.39 26.80 -13.83
C GLY A 224 -10.59 25.59 -14.74
N ARG A 225 -10.51 25.81 -16.05
CA ARG A 225 -10.76 24.76 -17.06
C ARG A 225 -9.53 23.91 -17.40
N SER A 226 -8.47 24.01 -16.60
CA SER A 226 -7.18 23.36 -16.90
C SER A 226 -7.06 21.94 -16.35
N TYR A 227 -7.95 21.55 -15.42
CA TYR A 227 -7.96 20.22 -14.81
C TYR A 227 -8.29 19.16 -15.86
N ARG A 228 -7.37 18.21 -16.07
CA ARG A 228 -7.53 17.12 -17.03
C ARG A 228 -6.74 15.90 -16.62
N ASP A 229 -7.25 14.74 -17.01
CA ASP A 229 -6.53 13.48 -16.85
C ASP A 229 -5.60 13.23 -18.04
N ILE A 230 -4.49 12.59 -17.74
CA ILE A 230 -3.45 12.16 -18.67
C ILE A 230 -3.32 10.65 -18.47
N VAL A 231 -3.61 9.90 -19.54
CA VAL A 231 -3.43 8.45 -19.57
C VAL A 231 -2.06 8.14 -20.18
N HIS A 232 -1.21 7.46 -19.42
CA HIS A 232 0.14 7.10 -19.84
C HIS A 232 0.13 5.75 -20.57
N PRO A 233 1.07 5.51 -21.51
CA PRO A 233 1.19 4.23 -22.20
C PRO A 233 1.40 3.02 -21.27
N SER A 234 1.94 3.26 -20.06
CA SER A 234 2.12 2.29 -18.98
C SER A 234 0.79 1.84 -18.34
N GLY A 235 -0.33 2.50 -18.67
CA GLY A 235 -1.64 2.27 -18.05
C GLY A 235 -1.89 3.11 -16.79
N LEU A 236 -0.90 3.89 -16.35
CA LEU A 236 -1.07 4.85 -15.25
C LEU A 236 -1.91 6.05 -15.70
N VAL A 237 -2.64 6.63 -14.76
CA VAL A 237 -3.40 7.87 -14.98
C VAL A 237 -2.92 8.91 -13.97
N SER A 238 -2.73 10.15 -14.44
CA SER A 238 -2.46 11.31 -13.60
C SER A 238 -3.35 12.47 -13.99
N SER A 239 -3.76 13.29 -13.02
CA SER A 239 -4.46 14.54 -13.29
C SER A 239 -3.50 15.73 -13.24
N HIS A 240 -3.62 16.65 -14.18
CA HIS A 240 -2.82 17.86 -14.25
C HIS A 240 -3.72 19.10 -14.31
N ALA A 241 -3.34 20.14 -13.56
CA ALA A 241 -4.00 21.43 -13.60
C ALA A 241 -2.98 22.57 -13.41
N VAL A 242 -3.27 23.75 -13.95
CA VAL A 242 -2.47 24.96 -13.75
C VAL A 242 -3.20 25.86 -12.76
N PHE A 243 -2.49 26.29 -11.72
CA PHE A 243 -3.03 27.23 -10.74
C PHE A 243 -3.28 28.61 -11.37
N GLY A 244 -4.46 29.17 -11.09
CA GLY A 244 -4.90 30.48 -11.59
C GLY A 244 -5.93 30.33 -12.72
N ASP A 245 -6.94 31.20 -12.70
CA ASP A 245 -8.06 31.24 -13.65
C ASP A 245 -7.59 31.57 -15.08
N GLN A 246 -6.97 30.59 -15.73
CA GLN A 246 -6.63 30.65 -17.14
C GLN A 246 -7.84 30.16 -17.94
N PRO A 247 -8.39 30.97 -18.86
CA PRO A 247 -9.39 30.50 -19.79
C PRO A 247 -8.83 29.32 -20.61
N GLY A 248 -9.48 28.16 -20.48
CA GLY A 248 -9.23 26.97 -21.31
C GLY A 248 -9.38 27.26 -22.80
#